data_AF-A0A817L6Y4-F1
#
_entry.id   AF-A0A817L6Y4-F1
#
_cell.length_a   1.000
_cell.length_b   1.000
_cell.length_c   1.000
_cell.angle_alpha   90.00
_cell.angle_beta   90.00
_cell.angle_gamma   90.00
#
_symmetry.space_group_name_H-M   'P 1'
#
loop_
_entity.id
_entity.type
_entity.pdbx_description
1 polymer ?
#
loop_
_entity_poly.entity_id
_entity_poly.type
_entity_poly.pdbx_seq_one_letter_code
_entity_poly.pdbx_strand_id
1 'polypeptide(L)'
;MAYNSKRKRDNVVDDEILKLAENEIIRALDLEEYEIKDKIINDLLENGRQSLSKYEEDLLPDIYEAAINENDGKLMKSLKKYFEQQWKIKYGSSNQWFISFLEEYKDAVNYDSVLKRTAEYGHKYFKDCPILSIVLQLLFEGIDDKFFDETNAFNDSWCAITNNGLKSVENFSDNKKRSVLFQALREYYRSKLFELLEKSQVKDRDNLYELALDNVAEYGWLQGLQAVQKRIIPKLFKVLLENIPVSSDTSGMQGKFDFIEYLICLSL
;
A
#
# COMPACT_ATOMS: atom_id res chain seq x y z
N MET A 1 9.46 24.43 -22.32
CA MET A 1 8.79 23.43 -23.19
C MET A 1 9.22 21.96 -22.91
N ALA A 2 9.69 21.61 -21.70
CA ALA A 2 10.07 20.23 -21.36
C ALA A 2 8.98 19.42 -20.62
N TYR A 3 7.95 20.10 -20.09
CA TYR A 3 6.95 19.50 -19.20
C TYR A 3 5.91 18.62 -19.95
N ASN A 4 5.54 18.99 -21.18
CA ASN A 4 4.58 18.21 -22.00
C ASN A 4 5.19 16.97 -22.68
N SER A 5 6.52 16.88 -22.78
CA SER A 5 7.19 15.72 -23.40
C SER A 5 7.37 14.54 -22.45
N LYS A 6 7.40 14.79 -21.13
CA LYS A 6 7.55 13.75 -20.10
C LYS A 6 6.21 13.04 -19.86
N ARG A 7 5.12 13.79 -19.57
CA ARG A 7 3.75 13.23 -19.45
C ARG A 7 3.30 12.42 -20.67
N LYS A 8 3.61 12.89 -21.88
CA LYS A 8 3.23 12.17 -23.11
C LYS A 8 4.04 10.89 -23.33
N ARG A 9 5.27 10.80 -22.78
CA ARG A 9 6.08 9.57 -22.80
C ARG A 9 5.67 8.59 -21.70
N ASP A 10 5.39 9.10 -20.50
CA ASP A 10 4.96 8.27 -19.37
C ASP A 10 3.62 7.56 -19.68
N ASN A 11 2.67 8.25 -20.32
CA ASN A 11 1.41 7.64 -20.75
C ASN A 11 1.58 6.60 -21.88
N VAL A 12 2.54 6.80 -22.78
CA VAL A 12 2.80 5.85 -23.90
C VAL A 12 3.44 4.55 -23.39
N VAL A 13 4.30 4.63 -22.37
CA VAL A 13 4.95 3.46 -21.79
C VAL A 13 3.95 2.60 -20.99
N ASP A 14 2.99 3.22 -20.30
CA ASP A 14 1.92 2.51 -19.59
C ASP A 14 1.00 1.76 -20.57
N ASP A 15 0.58 2.43 -21.66
CA ASP A 15 -0.25 1.83 -22.71
C ASP A 15 0.42 0.63 -23.42
N GLU A 16 1.74 0.67 -23.61
CA GLU A 16 2.49 -0.45 -24.23
C GLU A 16 2.59 -1.66 -23.30
N ILE A 17 2.88 -1.43 -22.03
CA ILE A 17 2.96 -2.49 -21.01
C ILE A 17 1.59 -3.15 -20.81
N LEU A 18 0.54 -2.35 -20.74
CA LEU A 18 -0.83 -2.83 -20.63
C LEU A 18 -1.17 -3.74 -21.82
N LYS A 19 -0.95 -3.27 -23.05
CA LYS A 19 -1.20 -4.09 -24.26
C LYS A 19 -0.39 -5.37 -24.31
N LEU A 20 0.86 -5.36 -23.84
CA LEU A 20 1.67 -6.57 -23.78
C LEU A 20 1.07 -7.59 -22.80
N ALA A 21 0.65 -7.14 -21.61
CA ALA A 21 -0.01 -7.98 -20.62
C ALA A 21 -1.34 -8.54 -21.13
N GLU A 22 -2.19 -7.69 -21.74
CA GLU A 22 -3.46 -8.11 -22.36
C GLU A 22 -3.24 -9.24 -23.38
N ASN A 23 -2.27 -9.07 -24.29
CA ASN A 23 -1.95 -10.10 -25.29
C ASN A 23 -1.41 -11.39 -24.68
N GLU A 24 -0.60 -11.29 -23.63
CA GLU A 24 -0.10 -12.47 -22.91
C GLU A 24 -1.23 -13.21 -22.17
N ILE A 25 -2.22 -12.48 -21.64
CA ILE A 25 -3.42 -13.06 -21.01
C ILE A 25 -4.33 -13.71 -22.05
N ILE A 26 -4.62 -13.02 -23.16
CA ILE A 26 -5.42 -13.55 -24.26
C ILE A 26 -4.85 -14.90 -24.72
N ARG A 27 -3.53 -14.99 -24.95
CA ARG A 27 -2.87 -16.24 -25.35
C ARG A 27 -2.82 -17.30 -24.26
N ALA A 28 -2.80 -16.90 -22.99
CA ALA A 28 -2.78 -17.84 -21.88
C ALA A 28 -4.15 -18.50 -21.66
N LEU A 29 -5.22 -17.79 -22.02
CA LEU A 29 -6.62 -18.20 -21.82
C LEU A 29 -7.38 -18.48 -23.13
N ASP A 30 -6.71 -18.40 -24.28
CA ASP A 30 -7.28 -18.59 -25.63
C ASP A 30 -8.53 -17.73 -25.89
N LEU A 31 -8.47 -16.44 -25.52
CA LEU A 31 -9.64 -15.54 -25.48
C LEU A 31 -9.97 -14.87 -26.82
N GLU A 32 -9.28 -15.18 -27.91
CA GLU A 32 -9.37 -14.47 -29.19
C GLU A 32 -10.81 -14.35 -29.71
N GLU A 33 -11.60 -15.42 -29.54
CA GLU A 33 -12.98 -15.54 -30.03
C GLU A 33 -14.05 -15.19 -28.98
N TYR A 34 -13.65 -14.86 -27.75
CA TYR A 34 -14.59 -14.63 -26.64
C TYR A 34 -15.09 -13.19 -26.64
N GLU A 35 -16.42 -13.01 -26.69
CA GLU A 35 -17.05 -11.68 -26.63
C GLU A 35 -16.77 -10.96 -25.30
N ILE A 36 -16.59 -11.72 -24.22
CA ILE A 36 -16.36 -11.18 -22.87
C ILE A 36 -14.88 -10.98 -22.51
N LYS A 37 -13.96 -11.17 -23.46
CA LYS A 37 -12.50 -11.16 -23.19
C LYS A 37 -12.03 -9.91 -22.45
N ASP A 38 -12.50 -8.73 -22.83
CA ASP A 38 -12.07 -7.46 -22.22
C ASP A 38 -12.49 -7.39 -20.75
N LYS A 39 -13.66 -7.97 -20.43
CA LYS A 39 -14.15 -8.06 -19.06
C LYS A 39 -13.29 -9.01 -18.22
N ILE A 40 -12.96 -10.18 -18.75
CA ILE A 40 -12.07 -11.16 -18.09
C ILE A 40 -10.71 -10.53 -17.82
N ILE A 41 -10.12 -9.87 -18.82
CA ILE A 41 -8.80 -9.24 -18.70
C ILE A 41 -8.82 -8.13 -17.65
N ASN A 42 -9.79 -7.23 -17.69
CA ASN A 42 -9.89 -6.16 -16.70
C ASN A 42 -10.03 -6.72 -15.27
N ASP A 43 -10.87 -7.74 -15.09
CA ASP A 43 -11.04 -8.39 -13.79
C ASP A 43 -9.73 -9.04 -13.29
N LEU A 44 -8.96 -9.68 -14.18
CA LEU A 44 -7.66 -10.27 -13.87
C LEU A 44 -6.62 -9.22 -13.47
N LEU A 45 -6.55 -8.10 -14.17
CA LEU A 45 -5.59 -7.03 -13.90
C LEU A 45 -5.90 -6.28 -12.60
N GLU A 46 -7.17 -6.23 -12.19
CA GLU A 46 -7.59 -5.57 -10.95
C GLU A 46 -7.57 -6.53 -9.73
N ASN A 47 -8.09 -7.74 -9.92
CA ASN A 47 -8.41 -8.67 -8.83
C ASN A 47 -7.58 -9.96 -8.84
N GLY A 48 -6.64 -10.07 -9.78
CA GLY A 48 -5.77 -11.23 -9.92
C GLY A 48 -6.50 -12.47 -10.45
N ARG A 49 -5.77 -13.58 -10.48
CA ARG A 49 -6.22 -14.88 -11.01
C ARG A 49 -7.54 -15.37 -10.39
N GLN A 50 -7.75 -15.16 -9.10
CA GLN A 50 -8.96 -15.62 -8.40
C GLN A 50 -10.26 -15.05 -8.98
N SER A 51 -10.20 -13.92 -9.69
CA SER A 51 -11.35 -13.38 -10.42
C SER A 51 -11.88 -14.32 -11.52
N LEU A 52 -11.07 -15.26 -12.01
CA LEU A 52 -11.50 -16.25 -13.00
C LEU A 52 -12.62 -17.15 -12.50
N SER A 53 -12.78 -17.33 -11.19
CA SER A 53 -13.91 -18.07 -10.61
C SER A 53 -15.28 -17.56 -11.06
N LYS A 54 -15.38 -16.29 -11.48
CA LYS A 54 -16.61 -15.69 -12.04
C LYS A 54 -16.93 -16.15 -13.46
N TYR A 55 -15.96 -16.74 -14.15
CA TYR A 55 -15.98 -17.04 -15.59
C TYR A 55 -15.77 -18.54 -15.86
N GLU A 56 -15.99 -19.40 -14.87
CA GLU A 56 -15.82 -20.86 -15.00
C GLU A 56 -16.72 -21.44 -16.10
N GLU A 57 -17.98 -20.99 -16.18
CA GLU A 57 -18.93 -21.42 -17.22
C GLU A 57 -18.69 -20.74 -18.57
N ASP A 58 -17.91 -19.65 -18.58
CA ASP A 58 -17.64 -18.86 -19.78
C ASP A 58 -16.36 -19.29 -20.49
N LEU A 59 -15.56 -20.20 -19.94
CA LEU A 59 -14.28 -20.66 -20.49
C LEU A 59 -14.33 -22.15 -20.82
N LEU A 60 -13.49 -22.59 -21.77
CA LEU A 60 -13.29 -24.02 -21.99
C LEU A 60 -12.77 -24.68 -20.70
N PRO A 61 -13.35 -25.81 -20.25
CA PRO A 61 -12.99 -26.43 -18.98
C PRO A 61 -11.49 -26.68 -18.79
N ASP A 62 -10.83 -27.25 -19.81
CA ASP A 62 -9.38 -27.55 -19.74
C ASP A 62 -8.53 -26.27 -19.59
N ILE A 63 -8.95 -25.17 -20.20
CA ILE A 63 -8.26 -23.88 -20.11
C ILE A 63 -8.43 -23.28 -18.72
N TYR A 64 -9.67 -23.29 -18.20
CA TYR A 64 -9.97 -22.82 -16.87
C TYR A 64 -9.21 -23.61 -15.80
N GLU A 65 -9.23 -24.95 -15.87
CA GLU A 65 -8.54 -25.82 -14.93
C GLU A 65 -7.02 -25.57 -14.95
N ALA A 66 -6.42 -25.45 -16.13
CA ALA A 66 -5.00 -25.14 -16.27
C ALA A 66 -4.67 -23.76 -15.68
N ALA A 67 -5.52 -22.75 -15.95
CA ALA A 67 -5.31 -21.40 -15.45
C ALA A 67 -5.34 -21.34 -13.91
N ILE A 68 -6.34 -21.96 -13.27
CA ILE A 68 -6.53 -21.92 -11.81
C ILE A 68 -5.54 -22.81 -11.05
N ASN A 69 -5.18 -23.98 -11.57
CA ASN A 69 -4.38 -24.95 -10.81
C ASN A 69 -2.86 -24.80 -11.01
N GLU A 70 -2.39 -24.19 -12.11
CA GLU A 70 -0.96 -24.07 -12.39
C GLU A 70 -0.35 -22.78 -11.83
N ASN A 71 0.26 -22.86 -10.66
CA ASN A 71 0.95 -21.73 -10.03
C ASN A 71 2.10 -21.14 -10.86
N ASP A 72 2.73 -21.96 -11.69
CA ASP A 72 3.81 -21.56 -12.63
C ASP A 72 3.34 -21.55 -14.10
N GLY A 73 2.03 -21.58 -14.31
CA GLY A 73 1.39 -21.53 -15.60
C GLY A 73 1.62 -20.18 -16.31
N LYS A 74 1.24 -20.13 -17.59
CA LYS A 74 1.41 -18.93 -18.42
C LYS A 74 0.71 -17.71 -17.81
N LEU A 75 -0.54 -17.88 -17.35
CA LEU A 75 -1.32 -16.80 -16.75
C LEU A 75 -0.62 -16.18 -15.54
N MET A 76 -0.18 -17.00 -14.58
CA MET A 76 0.48 -16.50 -13.37
C MET A 76 1.78 -15.77 -13.68
N LYS A 77 2.56 -16.25 -14.65
CA LYS A 77 3.78 -15.57 -15.11
C LYS A 77 3.46 -14.19 -15.71
N SER A 78 2.43 -14.10 -16.56
CA SER A 78 1.99 -12.85 -17.16
C SER A 78 1.51 -11.84 -16.12
N LEU A 79 0.70 -12.29 -15.15
CA LEU A 79 0.18 -11.44 -14.07
C LEU A 79 1.30 -10.95 -13.14
N LYS A 80 2.22 -11.82 -12.72
CA LYS A 80 3.40 -11.43 -11.92
C LYS A 80 4.20 -10.32 -12.62
N LYS A 81 4.49 -10.52 -13.90
CA LYS A 81 5.21 -9.55 -14.73
C LYS A 81 4.46 -8.22 -14.85
N TYR A 82 3.15 -8.26 -15.08
CA TYR A 82 2.30 -7.07 -15.14
C TYR A 82 2.37 -6.27 -13.83
N PHE A 83 2.12 -6.90 -12.68
CA PHE A 83 2.10 -6.20 -11.40
C PHE A 83 3.47 -5.63 -11.01
N GLU A 84 4.55 -6.38 -11.29
CA GLU A 84 5.91 -5.87 -11.09
C GLU A 84 6.16 -4.60 -11.92
N GLN A 85 5.78 -4.61 -13.20
CA GLN A 85 5.94 -3.45 -14.08
C GLN A 85 5.08 -2.27 -13.65
N GLN A 86 3.84 -2.54 -13.21
CA GLN A 86 2.94 -1.51 -12.70
C GLN A 86 3.49 -0.82 -11.46
N TRP A 87 4.14 -1.54 -10.55
CA TRP A 87 4.83 -0.90 -9.42
C TRP A 87 5.94 0.05 -9.89
N LYS A 88 6.72 -0.37 -10.89
CA LYS A 88 7.80 0.46 -11.45
C LYS A 88 7.29 1.72 -12.13
N ILE A 89 6.23 1.62 -12.93
CA ILE A 89 5.61 2.78 -13.61
C ILE A 89 5.01 3.74 -12.58
N LYS A 90 4.15 3.22 -11.71
CA LYS A 90 3.38 4.02 -10.75
C LYS A 90 4.27 4.76 -9.75
N TYR A 91 5.35 4.12 -9.30
CA TYR A 91 6.19 4.66 -8.22
C TYR A 91 7.56 5.15 -8.68
N GLY A 92 8.02 4.82 -9.89
CA GLY A 92 9.38 5.13 -10.33
C GLY A 92 9.70 6.63 -10.47
N SER A 93 8.69 7.47 -10.64
CA SER A 93 8.88 8.92 -10.75
C SER A 93 8.80 9.67 -9.42
N SER A 94 8.04 9.16 -8.44
CA SER A 94 7.75 9.82 -7.16
C SER A 94 8.45 9.17 -5.97
N ASN A 95 8.76 7.88 -6.06
CA ASN A 95 9.24 7.04 -4.97
C ASN A 95 10.41 6.15 -5.45
N GLN A 96 11.48 6.78 -5.94
CA GLN A 96 12.68 6.05 -6.42
C GLN A 96 13.29 5.13 -5.36
N TRP A 97 13.24 5.54 -4.08
CA TRP A 97 13.70 4.72 -2.96
C TRP A 97 12.95 3.38 -2.89
N PHE A 98 11.66 3.36 -3.22
CA PHE A 98 10.84 2.15 -3.22
C PHE A 98 11.26 1.23 -4.36
N ILE A 99 11.53 1.77 -5.55
CA ILE A 99 12.03 0.97 -6.67
C ILE A 99 13.40 0.38 -6.37
N SER A 100 14.32 1.16 -5.78
CA SER A 100 15.61 0.64 -5.33
C SER A 100 15.45 -0.47 -4.30
N PHE A 101 14.53 -0.31 -3.35
CA PHE A 101 14.20 -1.34 -2.37
C PHE A 101 13.66 -2.62 -3.02
N LEU A 102 12.76 -2.51 -4.01
CA LEU A 102 12.25 -3.69 -4.72
C LEU A 102 13.36 -4.43 -5.47
N GLU A 103 14.26 -3.72 -6.17
CA GLU A 103 15.37 -4.36 -6.88
C GLU A 103 16.36 -5.06 -5.93
N GLU A 104 16.56 -4.55 -4.72
CA GLU A 104 17.39 -5.22 -3.70
C GLU A 104 16.80 -6.55 -3.21
N TYR A 105 15.47 -6.65 -3.21
CA TYR A 105 14.76 -7.86 -2.76
C TYR A 105 14.41 -8.80 -3.91
N LYS A 106 14.74 -8.47 -5.16
CA LYS A 106 14.29 -9.19 -6.35
C LYS A 106 14.62 -10.69 -6.34
N ASP A 107 15.78 -11.05 -5.79
CA ASP A 107 16.24 -12.44 -5.66
C ASP A 107 15.83 -13.08 -4.32
N ALA A 108 15.15 -12.35 -3.45
CA ALA A 108 14.67 -12.88 -2.17
C ALA A 108 13.41 -13.73 -2.36
N VAL A 109 13.32 -14.84 -1.61
CA VAL A 109 12.15 -15.74 -1.61
C VAL A 109 10.85 -14.99 -1.30
N ASN A 110 10.92 -14.00 -0.40
CA ASN A 110 9.76 -13.19 -0.02
C ASN A 110 9.25 -12.33 -1.20
N TYR A 111 10.11 -11.92 -2.13
CA TYR A 111 9.69 -11.09 -3.27
C TYR A 111 8.83 -11.84 -4.27
N ASP A 112 9.24 -13.05 -4.68
CA ASP A 112 8.39 -13.89 -5.53
C ASP A 112 7.07 -14.23 -4.83
N SER A 113 7.11 -14.45 -3.51
CA SER A 113 5.92 -14.72 -2.71
C SER A 113 4.92 -13.55 -2.74
N VAL A 114 5.39 -12.30 -2.58
CA VAL A 114 4.54 -11.09 -2.67
C VAL A 114 3.99 -10.90 -4.09
N LEU A 115 4.82 -11.11 -5.12
CA LEU A 115 4.37 -11.05 -6.50
C LEU A 115 3.33 -12.13 -6.82
N LYS A 116 3.55 -13.36 -6.36
CA LYS A 116 2.60 -14.47 -6.52
C LYS A 116 1.27 -14.13 -5.89
N ARG A 117 1.27 -13.63 -4.65
CA ARG A 117 0.04 -13.21 -3.95
C ARG A 117 -0.68 -12.07 -4.66
N THR A 118 0.07 -11.11 -5.18
CA THR A 118 -0.51 -9.99 -5.94
C THR A 118 -1.09 -10.48 -7.27
N ALA A 119 -0.40 -11.39 -7.97
CA ALA A 119 -0.93 -12.03 -9.17
C ALA A 119 -2.19 -12.88 -8.88
N GLU A 120 -2.24 -13.52 -7.71
CA GLU A 120 -3.35 -14.37 -7.31
C GLU A 120 -4.61 -13.58 -6.95
N TYR A 121 -4.45 -12.53 -6.15
CA TYR A 121 -5.55 -11.82 -5.48
C TYR A 121 -5.64 -10.33 -5.83
N GLY A 122 -4.83 -9.87 -6.78
CA GLY A 122 -4.76 -8.48 -7.19
C GLY A 122 -4.46 -7.55 -6.01
N HIS A 123 -5.28 -6.52 -5.87
CA HIS A 123 -5.15 -5.51 -4.81
C HIS A 123 -5.80 -5.87 -3.48
N LYS A 124 -6.38 -7.07 -3.32
CA LYS A 124 -7.09 -7.49 -2.09
C LYS A 124 -6.29 -7.28 -0.81
N TYR A 125 -4.98 -7.53 -0.84
CA TYR A 125 -4.08 -7.41 0.32
C TYR A 125 -3.33 -6.07 0.38
N PHE A 126 -3.63 -5.14 -0.53
CA PHE A 126 -3.17 -3.77 -0.43
C PHE A 126 -4.22 -2.99 0.35
N LYS A 127 -3.89 -2.68 1.61
CA LYS A 127 -4.66 -1.72 2.42
C LYS A 127 -4.56 -0.33 1.77
N ASP A 128 -5.04 0.71 2.45
CA ASP A 128 -5.05 2.11 1.99
C ASP A 128 -3.72 2.65 1.41
N CYS A 129 -2.58 2.01 1.71
CA CYS A 129 -1.29 2.34 1.11
C CYS A 129 -0.60 1.07 0.56
N PRO A 130 -0.55 0.90 -0.78
CA PRO A 130 0.11 -0.24 -1.40
C PRO A 130 1.63 -0.30 -1.12
N ILE A 131 2.33 0.85 -1.12
CA ILE A 131 3.76 0.91 -0.80
C ILE A 131 4.02 0.31 0.58
N LEU A 132 3.30 0.77 1.60
CA LEU A 132 3.44 0.23 2.96
C LEU A 132 3.06 -1.25 3.02
N SER A 133 1.99 -1.65 2.33
CA SER A 133 1.57 -3.07 2.30
C SER A 133 2.65 -3.99 1.73
N ILE A 134 3.32 -3.58 0.65
CA ILE A 134 4.40 -4.35 0.02
C ILE A 134 5.65 -4.35 0.91
N VAL A 135 6.05 -3.19 1.44
CA VAL A 135 7.21 -3.08 2.34
C VAL A 135 7.04 -4.00 3.57
N LEU A 136 5.86 -3.99 4.20
CA LEU A 136 5.61 -4.86 5.35
C LEU A 136 5.70 -6.34 4.96
N GLN A 137 5.10 -6.75 3.84
CA GLN A 137 5.17 -8.14 3.40
C GLN A 137 6.61 -8.60 3.08
N LEU A 138 7.47 -7.71 2.58
CA LEU A 138 8.86 -8.04 2.28
C LEU A 138 9.75 -8.05 3.53
N LEU A 139 9.51 -7.16 4.49
CA LEU A 139 10.34 -7.00 5.68
C LEU A 139 10.01 -7.98 6.81
N PHE A 140 8.76 -8.42 6.93
CA PHE A 140 8.32 -9.34 7.98
C PHE A 140 8.26 -10.76 7.43
N GLU A 141 9.15 -11.61 7.93
CA GLU A 141 9.22 -13.03 7.57
C GLU A 141 7.96 -13.78 8.06
N GLY A 142 7.58 -14.85 7.34
CA GLY A 142 6.49 -15.74 7.75
C GLY A 142 5.08 -15.24 7.42
N ILE A 143 4.95 -14.12 6.69
CA ILE A 143 3.65 -13.70 6.14
C ILE A 143 3.37 -14.51 4.86
N ASP A 144 2.87 -15.74 5.02
CA ASP A 144 2.36 -16.57 3.92
C ASP A 144 0.83 -16.41 3.73
N ASP A 145 0.27 -17.04 2.70
CA ASP A 145 -1.15 -16.92 2.35
C ASP A 145 -2.07 -17.47 3.44
N LYS A 146 -1.62 -18.52 4.15
CA LYS A 146 -2.34 -19.08 5.29
C LYS A 146 -2.33 -18.11 6.48
N PHE A 147 -1.23 -17.38 6.70
CA PHE A 147 -1.17 -16.32 7.71
C PHE A 147 -2.10 -15.14 7.38
N PHE A 148 -2.36 -14.82 6.11
CA PHE A 148 -3.33 -13.78 5.74
C PHE A 148 -4.79 -14.19 5.99
N ASP A 149 -5.11 -15.46 5.76
CA ASP A 149 -6.48 -15.97 5.86
C ASP A 149 -6.83 -16.49 7.27
N GLU A 150 -5.86 -16.94 8.07
CA GLU A 150 -6.08 -17.53 9.41
C GLU A 150 -5.60 -16.65 10.57
N THR A 151 -4.65 -15.74 10.38
CA THR A 151 -4.10 -14.95 11.49
C THR A 151 -4.19 -13.45 11.28
N ASN A 152 -4.54 -12.76 12.36
CA ASN A 152 -4.48 -11.30 12.43
C ASN A 152 -3.05 -10.75 12.31
N ALA A 153 -1.97 -11.54 12.19
CA ALA A 153 -0.59 -11.05 12.30
C ALA A 153 -0.23 -9.90 11.34
N PHE A 154 -0.64 -9.96 10.06
CA PHE A 154 -0.45 -8.83 9.14
C PHE A 154 -1.31 -7.63 9.53
N ASN A 155 -2.58 -7.85 9.90
CA ASN A 155 -3.49 -6.79 10.35
C ASN A 155 -3.01 -6.16 11.65
N ASP A 156 -2.51 -6.93 12.60
CA ASP A 156 -1.96 -6.51 13.88
C ASP A 156 -0.69 -5.69 13.65
N SER A 157 0.21 -6.17 12.78
CA SER A 157 1.41 -5.43 12.39
C SER A 157 1.06 -4.12 11.70
N TRP A 158 0.11 -4.15 10.77
CA TRP A 158 -0.43 -2.98 10.10
C TRP A 158 -1.01 -1.99 11.11
N CYS A 159 -1.91 -2.44 11.99
CA CYS A 159 -2.55 -1.62 13.02
C CYS A 159 -1.55 -1.07 14.03
N ALA A 160 -0.56 -1.85 14.46
CA ALA A 160 0.47 -1.38 15.38
C ALA A 160 1.28 -0.25 14.75
N ILE A 161 1.78 -0.46 13.54
CA ILE A 161 2.64 0.49 12.82
C ILE A 161 1.88 1.76 12.40
N THR A 162 0.63 1.62 11.95
CA THR A 162 -0.18 2.76 11.48
C THR A 162 -0.85 3.56 12.60
N ASN A 163 -0.89 3.05 13.83
CA ASN A 163 -1.38 3.80 15.00
C ASN A 163 -0.24 4.38 15.85
N ASN A 164 0.85 3.63 16.02
CA ASN A 164 1.93 3.95 16.96
C ASN A 164 3.25 4.31 16.27
N GLY A 165 3.26 4.37 14.94
CA GLY A 165 4.44 4.71 14.15
C GLY A 165 5.53 3.64 14.19
N LEU A 166 6.70 4.01 13.68
CA LEU A 166 7.87 3.15 13.56
C LEU A 166 8.35 2.58 14.91
N LYS A 167 8.17 3.34 15.99
CA LYS A 167 8.54 2.89 17.35
C LYS A 167 7.81 1.64 17.82
N SER A 168 6.64 1.33 17.25
CA SER A 168 5.96 0.08 17.56
C SER A 168 6.74 -1.17 17.16
N VAL A 169 7.78 -1.02 16.33
CA VAL A 169 8.61 -2.11 15.84
C VAL A 169 10.08 -1.94 16.24
N GLU A 170 10.30 -1.45 17.46
CA GLU A 170 11.62 -1.17 18.05
C GLU A 170 12.63 -2.34 18.01
N ASN A 171 12.20 -3.56 17.70
CA ASN A 171 13.06 -4.75 17.58
C ASN A 171 13.81 -4.88 16.25
N PHE A 172 13.63 -3.99 15.26
CA PHE A 172 14.49 -4.00 14.07
C PHE A 172 15.88 -3.44 14.39
N SER A 173 16.86 -4.33 14.59
CA SER A 173 18.28 -3.96 14.71
C SER A 173 18.88 -3.46 13.39
N ASP A 174 18.19 -3.63 12.27
CA ASP A 174 18.62 -3.23 10.94
C ASP A 174 18.16 -1.80 10.60
N ASN A 175 19.12 -0.87 10.67
CA ASN A 175 18.92 0.54 10.33
C ASN A 175 18.39 0.76 8.90
N LYS A 176 18.71 -0.14 7.96
CA LYS A 176 18.25 -0.03 6.57
C LYS A 176 16.75 -0.34 6.47
N LYS A 177 16.31 -1.44 7.09
CA LYS A 177 14.88 -1.81 7.16
C LYS A 177 14.06 -0.74 7.86
N ARG A 178 14.61 -0.17 8.95
CA ARG A 178 14.00 0.95 9.67
C ARG A 178 13.80 2.17 8.75
N SER A 179 14.81 2.54 7.97
CA SER A 179 14.74 3.66 7.03
C SER A 179 13.67 3.46 5.95
N VAL A 180 13.61 2.28 5.35
CA VAL A 180 12.59 1.93 4.32
C VAL A 180 11.18 2.01 4.92
N LEU A 181 10.98 1.43 6.10
CA LEU A 181 9.69 1.44 6.78
C LEU A 181 9.26 2.86 7.17
N PHE A 182 10.20 3.70 7.60
CA PHE A 182 9.94 5.12 7.86
C PHE A 182 9.44 5.86 6.60
N GLN A 183 10.10 5.68 5.45
CA GLN A 183 9.64 6.29 4.19
C GLN A 183 8.25 5.78 3.78
N ALA A 184 7.99 4.48 3.93
CA ALA A 184 6.68 3.90 3.66
C ALA A 184 5.58 4.47 4.56
N LEU A 185 5.88 4.70 5.84
CA LEU A 185 4.98 5.35 6.79
C LEU A 185 4.72 6.81 6.43
N ARG A 186 5.75 7.55 6.00
CA ARG A 186 5.55 8.92 5.50
C ARG A 186 4.58 8.94 4.33
N GLU A 187 4.73 8.02 3.37
CA GLU A 187 3.78 7.92 2.24
C GLU A 187 2.35 7.57 2.69
N TYR A 188 2.20 6.70 3.71
CA TYR A 188 0.89 6.38 4.29
C TYR A 188 0.23 7.59 4.97
N TYR A 189 0.97 8.36 5.77
CA TYR A 189 0.41 9.46 6.55
C TYR A 189 0.23 10.77 5.76
N ARG A 190 1.11 11.05 4.79
CA ARG A 190 1.27 12.36 4.15
C ARG A 190 -0.04 13.01 3.72
N SER A 191 -0.84 12.31 2.89
CA SER A 191 -2.06 12.88 2.33
C SER A 191 -3.06 13.23 3.43
N LYS A 192 -3.38 12.27 4.32
CA LYS A 192 -4.34 12.45 5.42
C LYS A 192 -3.86 13.52 6.42
N LEU A 193 -2.56 13.56 6.73
CA LEU A 193 -2.00 14.53 7.67
C LEU A 193 -2.04 15.95 7.09
N PHE A 194 -1.68 16.14 5.83
CA PHE A 194 -1.64 17.47 5.23
C PHE A 194 -3.05 18.02 5.08
N GLU A 195 -3.99 17.19 4.65
CA GLU A 195 -5.42 17.53 4.61
C GLU A 195 -5.94 17.93 6.00
N LEU A 196 -5.57 17.17 7.05
CA LEU A 196 -5.95 17.43 8.43
C LEU A 196 -5.40 18.77 8.94
N LEU A 197 -4.13 19.06 8.67
CA LEU A 197 -3.47 20.32 9.04
C LEU A 197 -4.13 21.52 8.33
N GLU A 198 -4.43 21.38 7.04
CA GLU A 198 -5.11 22.41 6.23
C GLU A 198 -6.53 22.68 6.73
N LYS A 199 -7.32 21.62 6.96
CA LYS A 199 -8.68 21.72 7.52
C LYS A 199 -8.70 22.39 8.89
N SER A 200 -7.66 22.15 9.69
CA SER A 200 -7.47 22.76 11.01
C SER A 200 -6.89 24.18 10.94
N GLN A 201 -6.73 24.73 9.74
CA GLN A 201 -6.18 26.07 9.47
C GLN A 201 -4.75 26.27 10.01
N VAL A 202 -4.01 25.17 10.21
CA VAL A 202 -2.60 25.23 10.59
C VAL A 202 -1.82 25.66 9.36
N LYS A 203 -1.05 26.75 9.47
CA LYS A 203 -0.23 27.23 8.35
C LYS A 203 1.09 26.49 8.35
N ASP A 204 1.54 26.05 7.18
CA ASP A 204 2.89 25.53 7.02
C ASP A 204 3.92 26.67 7.15
N ARG A 205 4.52 26.78 8.34
CA ARG A 205 5.59 27.73 8.65
C ARG A 205 6.79 26.95 9.11
N ASP A 206 7.97 27.32 8.63
CA ASP A 206 9.23 26.67 8.99
C ASP A 206 9.18 25.15 8.76
N ASN A 207 8.53 24.73 7.66
CA ASN A 207 8.39 23.33 7.25
C ASN A 207 7.67 22.46 8.30
N LEU A 208 6.67 23.03 8.96
CA LEU A 208 5.89 22.38 10.02
C LEU A 208 5.19 21.11 9.51
N TYR A 209 4.72 21.10 8.26
CA TYR A 209 3.99 19.96 7.70
C TYR A 209 4.90 18.73 7.60
N GLU A 210 6.09 18.89 7.03
CA GLU A 210 7.07 17.81 6.94
C GLU A 210 7.61 17.42 8.31
N LEU A 211 7.82 18.38 9.22
CA LEU A 211 8.19 18.06 10.60
C LEU A 211 7.10 17.22 11.29
N ALA A 212 5.83 17.59 11.14
CA ALA A 212 4.72 16.82 11.68
C ALA A 212 4.66 15.42 11.04
N LEU A 213 4.91 15.32 9.73
CA LEU A 213 4.95 14.06 9.01
C LEU A 213 6.04 13.13 9.55
N ASP A 214 7.26 13.63 9.75
CA ASP A 214 8.36 12.86 10.32
C ASP A 214 8.03 12.37 11.73
N ASN A 215 7.45 13.24 12.57
CA ASN A 215 7.05 12.86 13.93
C ASN A 215 5.89 11.85 13.93
N VAL A 216 4.90 11.99 13.07
CA VAL A 216 3.78 11.02 12.97
C VAL A 216 4.26 9.69 12.40
N ALA A 217 5.18 9.69 11.44
CA ALA A 217 5.79 8.46 10.94
C ALA A 217 6.59 7.73 12.04
N GLU A 218 7.32 8.46 12.89
CA GLU A 218 8.12 7.88 13.96
C GLU A 218 7.27 7.40 15.15
N TYR A 219 6.31 8.21 15.59
CA TYR A 219 5.61 8.05 16.88
C TYR A 219 4.10 7.77 16.76
N GLY A 220 3.56 7.74 15.55
CA GLY A 220 2.12 7.66 15.31
C GLY A 220 1.40 9.01 15.48
N TRP A 221 0.10 9.04 15.21
CA TRP A 221 -0.69 10.27 15.13
C TRP A 221 -0.58 11.16 16.37
N LEU A 222 -0.92 10.60 17.55
CA LEU A 222 -1.09 11.40 18.75
C LEU A 222 0.24 11.92 19.30
N GLN A 223 1.19 11.03 19.53
CA GLN A 223 2.51 11.39 20.04
C GLN A 223 3.28 12.24 19.01
N GLY A 224 3.15 11.92 17.72
CA GLY A 224 3.80 12.67 16.66
C GLY A 224 3.30 14.11 16.56
N LEU A 225 1.99 14.34 16.67
CA LEU A 225 1.42 15.68 16.66
C LEU A 225 1.74 16.46 17.94
N GLN A 226 1.80 15.80 19.11
CA GLN A 226 2.23 16.44 20.35
C GLN A 226 3.66 17.01 20.26
N ALA A 227 4.56 16.35 19.53
CA ALA A 227 5.94 16.83 19.34
C ALA A 227 6.00 18.21 18.65
N VAL A 228 4.99 18.57 17.86
CA VAL A 228 4.92 19.87 17.15
C VAL A 228 3.99 20.88 17.80
N GLN A 229 3.35 20.55 18.94
CA GLN A 229 2.36 21.40 19.62
C GLN A 229 2.84 22.84 19.82
N LYS A 230 4.08 23.04 20.28
CA LYS A 230 4.63 24.38 20.57
C LYS A 230 4.74 25.29 19.34
N ARG A 231 4.64 24.73 18.14
CA ARG A 231 4.70 25.46 16.86
C ARG A 231 3.31 25.78 16.30
N ILE A 232 2.26 25.32 16.96
CA ILE A 232 0.87 25.50 16.55
C ILE A 232 0.15 26.36 17.58
N ILE A 233 -0.72 27.27 17.12
CA ILE A 233 -1.56 28.06 18.01
C ILE A 233 -2.45 27.11 18.84
N PRO A 234 -2.51 27.22 20.18
CA PRO A 234 -3.20 26.24 21.04
C PRO A 234 -4.64 25.94 20.61
N LYS A 235 -5.40 26.98 20.21
CA LYS A 235 -6.76 26.82 19.71
C LYS A 235 -6.83 25.95 18.45
N LEU A 236 -5.91 26.13 17.50
CA LEU A 236 -5.84 25.34 16.27
C LEU A 236 -5.34 23.91 16.55
N PHE A 237 -4.42 23.76 17.51
CA PHE A 237 -3.96 22.45 17.94
C PHE A 237 -5.08 21.62 18.57
N LYS A 238 -5.97 22.24 19.35
CA LYS A 238 -7.16 21.56 19.88
C LYS A 238 -8.07 21.07 18.74
N VAL A 239 -8.38 21.94 17.77
CA VAL A 239 -9.18 21.56 16.58
C VAL A 239 -8.49 20.44 15.79
N LEU A 240 -7.16 20.47 15.69
CA LEU A 240 -6.40 19.42 15.02
C LEU A 240 -6.58 18.05 15.70
N LEU A 241 -6.47 18.00 17.03
CA LEU A 241 -6.62 16.75 17.80
C LEU A 241 -8.04 16.17 17.68
N GLU A 242 -9.07 17.02 17.67
CA GLU A 242 -10.47 16.61 17.53
C GLU A 242 -10.77 15.96 16.16
N ASN A 243 -9.95 16.25 15.15
CA ASN A 243 -10.12 15.74 13.79
C ASN A 243 -9.17 14.58 13.42
N ILE A 244 -8.36 14.08 14.36
CA ILE A 244 -7.49 12.93 14.09
C ILE A 244 -8.36 11.73 13.71
N PRO A 245 -8.05 11.01 12.62
CA PRO A 245 -8.75 9.79 12.26
C PRO A 245 -8.53 8.73 13.34
N VAL A 246 -9.52 8.52 14.20
CA VAL A 246 -9.52 7.43 15.17
C VAL A 246 -9.85 6.15 14.40
N SER A 247 -8.90 5.21 14.31
CA SER A 247 -9.17 3.89 13.74
C SER A 247 -10.23 3.18 14.61
N SER A 248 -11.33 2.80 13.96
CA SER A 248 -12.50 2.14 14.59
C SER A 248 -12.18 0.73 15.12
N ASP A 249 -11.05 0.14 14.74
CA ASP A 249 -10.70 -1.25 15.05
C ASP A 249 -9.94 -1.40 16.37
N THR A 250 -10.35 -0.66 17.41
CA THR A 250 -9.89 -0.95 18.77
C THR A 250 -11.05 -1.40 19.63
N SER A 251 -11.08 -2.71 19.93
CA SER A 251 -11.89 -3.36 20.97
C SER A 251 -11.49 -2.93 22.41
N GLY A 252 -11.12 -1.66 22.58
CA GLY A 252 -10.72 -1.02 23.83
C GLY A 252 -11.10 0.46 23.84
N MET A 253 -12.35 0.78 23.47
CA MET A 253 -12.81 2.16 23.30
C MET A 253 -13.10 2.93 24.60
N GLN A 254 -13.18 2.29 25.78
CA GLN A 254 -13.50 3.03 27.01
C GLN A 254 -12.33 3.94 27.49
N GLY A 255 -11.08 3.62 27.16
CA GLY A 255 -9.91 4.39 27.65
C GLY A 255 -9.42 5.51 26.72
N LYS A 256 -9.82 5.52 25.43
CA LYS A 256 -9.31 6.48 24.43
C LYS A 256 -10.03 7.83 24.47
N PHE A 257 -11.35 7.84 24.72
CA PHE A 257 -12.12 9.07 24.86
C PHE A 257 -11.69 9.84 26.10
N ASP A 258 -11.55 9.14 27.23
CA ASP A 258 -11.01 9.70 28.49
C ASP A 258 -9.58 10.25 28.30
N PHE A 259 -8.77 9.66 27.42
CA PHE A 259 -7.40 10.12 27.15
C PHE A 259 -7.34 11.36 26.26
N ILE A 260 -8.20 11.47 25.23
CA ILE A 260 -8.28 12.68 24.40
C ILE A 260 -8.84 13.84 25.24
N GLU A 261 -9.87 13.60 26.06
CA GLU A 261 -10.36 14.60 27.03
C GLU A 261 -9.28 14.98 28.06
N TYR A 262 -8.53 14.02 28.59
CA TYR A 262 -7.41 14.27 29.50
C TYR A 262 -6.29 15.12 28.87
N LEU A 263 -5.96 14.89 27.59
CA LEU A 263 -4.97 15.69 26.87
C LEU A 263 -5.48 17.09 26.50
N ILE A 264 -6.78 17.22 26.21
CA ILE A 264 -7.43 18.53 26.07
C ILE A 264 -7.37 19.29 27.40
N CYS A 265 -7.50 18.60 28.54
CA CYS A 265 -7.37 19.20 29.87
C CYS A 265 -5.93 19.62 30.22
N LEU A 266 -4.91 18.89 29.75
CA LEU A 266 -3.49 19.23 29.97
C LEU A 266 -2.95 20.34 29.05
N SER A 267 -3.70 20.71 28.01
CA SER A 267 -3.34 21.79 27.07
C SER A 267 -4.02 23.13 27.41
N LEU A 268 -4.78 23.18 28.51
CA LEU A 268 -5.28 24.39 29.18
C LEU A 268 -4.28 24.87 30.24
#